data_AF-A0A498KYV5-F1
#
_entry.id   AF-A0A498KYV5-F1
#
_cell.length_a   1.000
_cell.length_b   1.000
_cell.length_c   1.000
_cell.angle_alpha   90.00
_cell.angle_beta   90.00
_cell.angle_gamma   90.00
#
_symmetry.space_group_name_H-M   'P 1'
#
loop_
_entity.id
_entity.type
_entity.pdbx_description
1 polymer ?
#
loop_
_entity_poly.entity_id
_entity_poly.type
_entity_poly.pdbx_seq_one_letter_code
_entity_poly.pdbx_strand_id
1 'polypeptide(L)'
;MNRRRFVTALGAGGAVVLAGCTQGTDGSDEPTEIDTSTDVATGTGTEPTGDPASVVETFLTAAAAGDRERAIELLHSDHPMHPDNVENDTEFRLDTDIGSVERVRTDVETQAATAEDASSITGTDWVFEDGELATLLDGRDAVIVSARPASGSPAYRSLVATDDGAWRILWQGIETGSASDPPALHPRIVDEVTFADDGRSAEVRFAGSAPEGLVTVRSTVAGDEVSAESPAETGSLAVDLDPDGDEVAVTATVDGERRPVYRQRTGTMRIVDEIRVRVPDDENNPWGTTARVVLADFESDGSLRAEATRSGGENTIEPAGAANYVVVQIDAEGDELVVTLTEDGGSEEVHRERVSP
;
A
#
# COMPACT_ATOMS: atom_id res chain seq x y z
N MET A 1 -0.39 -0.46 24.81
CA MET A 1 0.27 -0.37 23.49
C MET A 1 -0.32 -1.47 22.64
N ASN A 2 -1.25 -1.14 21.74
CA ASN A 2 -1.75 -2.09 20.76
C ASN A 2 -0.64 -2.32 19.74
N ARG A 3 -0.23 -3.58 19.55
CA ARG A 3 0.74 -3.96 18.52
C ARG A 3 0.09 -3.73 17.16
N ARG A 4 0.82 -3.11 16.24
CA ARG A 4 0.35 -2.89 14.86
C ARG A 4 0.36 -4.22 14.12
N ARG A 5 -0.72 -4.49 13.38
CA ARG A 5 -0.86 -5.68 12.53
C ARG A 5 -0.95 -5.19 11.09
N PHE A 6 0.09 -5.43 10.32
CA PHE A 6 0.22 -4.93 8.97
C PHE A 6 0.76 -6.04 8.06
N VAL A 7 0.12 -6.21 6.92
CA VAL A 7 0.64 -7.04 5.83
C VAL A 7 0.67 -6.15 4.58
N THR A 8 1.87 -5.95 4.04
CA THR A 8 2.06 -5.44 2.68
C THR A 8 3.00 -6.40 1.99
N ALA A 9 2.47 -7.13 1.02
CA ALA A 9 3.26 -7.79 0.00
C ALA A 9 3.37 -6.82 -1.19
N LEU A 10 4.59 -6.38 -1.47
CA LEU A 10 4.90 -5.70 -2.72
C LEU A 10 4.85 -6.77 -3.83
N GLY A 11 3.83 -6.69 -4.69
CA GLY A 11 3.66 -7.59 -5.83
C GLY A 11 4.69 -7.29 -6.92
N ALA A 12 5.57 -8.24 -7.20
CA ALA A 12 6.60 -8.14 -8.21
C ALA A 12 6.02 -8.35 -9.63
N GLY A 13 6.14 -7.34 -10.50
CA GLY A 13 5.97 -7.49 -11.94
C GLY A 13 7.27 -7.97 -12.62
N GLY A 14 7.38 -9.27 -12.94
CA GLY A 14 8.41 -9.80 -13.86
C GLY A 14 8.08 -9.48 -15.34
N ALA A 15 8.97 -9.51 -16.34
CA ALA A 15 10.29 -10.11 -16.56
C ALA A 15 11.03 -9.28 -17.67
N VAL A 16 12.33 -9.42 -17.98
CA VAL A 16 12.94 -10.48 -18.82
C VAL A 16 14.46 -10.54 -18.60
N VAL A 17 14.96 -11.78 -18.47
CA VAL A 17 16.36 -12.18 -18.40
C VAL A 17 17.12 -11.87 -19.69
N LEU A 18 18.22 -11.11 -19.60
CA LEU A 18 19.33 -11.21 -20.54
C LEU A 18 20.62 -11.56 -19.78
N ALA A 19 20.97 -12.83 -19.87
CA ALA A 19 22.30 -13.33 -19.57
C ALA A 19 23.33 -12.71 -20.53
N GLY A 20 24.40 -12.14 -19.97
CA GLY A 20 25.57 -11.67 -20.73
C GLY A 20 26.81 -11.71 -19.84
N CYS A 21 27.75 -12.59 -20.19
CA CYS A 21 28.91 -12.99 -19.40
C CYS A 21 29.96 -11.89 -19.18
N THR A 22 30.64 -11.99 -18.04
CA THR A 22 31.83 -11.23 -17.58
C THR A 22 33.08 -11.50 -18.43
N GLN A 23 33.84 -10.47 -18.83
CA GLN A 23 35.31 -10.59 -18.98
C GLN A 23 36.09 -9.25 -19.06
N GLY A 24 37.05 -9.08 -18.14
CA GLY A 24 38.27 -8.21 -18.22
C GLY A 24 38.09 -6.76 -17.73
N THR A 25 39.04 -6.07 -17.07
CA THR A 25 40.43 -6.34 -16.64
C THR A 25 40.86 -5.17 -15.72
N ASP A 26 41.71 -5.49 -14.74
CA ASP A 26 42.66 -4.68 -13.94
C ASP A 26 42.74 -3.13 -14.03
N GLY A 27 42.90 -2.49 -12.86
CA GLY A 27 43.48 -1.15 -12.75
C GLY A 27 43.44 -0.56 -11.32
N SER A 28 44.58 -0.63 -10.62
CA SER A 28 44.88 -0.05 -9.31
C SER A 28 44.72 1.47 -9.23
N ASP A 29 44.34 2.03 -8.07
CA ASP A 29 45.16 3.00 -7.31
C ASP A 29 44.52 3.41 -5.96
N GLU A 30 45.42 3.60 -4.99
CA GLU A 30 45.24 3.85 -3.55
C GLU A 30 44.86 5.32 -3.19
N PRO A 31 44.56 5.65 -1.92
CA PRO A 31 43.60 6.67 -1.52
C PRO A 31 44.20 8.08 -1.36
N THR A 32 43.34 9.10 -1.32
CA THR A 32 43.72 10.44 -0.85
C THR A 32 42.82 10.85 0.30
N GLU A 33 43.40 10.87 1.49
CA GLU A 33 42.86 11.56 2.67
C GLU A 33 42.89 13.07 2.44
N ILE A 34 41.79 13.76 2.76
CA ILE A 34 41.82 15.19 3.08
C ILE A 34 40.99 15.41 4.35
N ASP A 35 41.73 15.58 5.43
CA ASP A 35 41.30 16.06 6.73
C ASP A 35 41.09 17.58 6.65
N THR A 36 39.90 18.08 6.99
CA THR A 36 39.71 19.51 7.30
C THR A 36 38.63 19.68 8.36
N SER A 37 39.07 19.61 9.62
CA SER A 37 38.34 20.09 10.78
C SER A 37 38.06 21.60 10.68
N THR A 38 36.81 22.02 10.91
CA THR A 38 36.48 23.38 11.35
C THR A 38 35.48 23.30 12.49
N ASP A 39 36.00 23.43 13.71
CA ASP A 39 35.26 23.58 14.96
C ASP A 39 34.53 24.93 15.00
N VAL A 40 33.20 24.91 15.16
CA VAL A 40 32.43 26.02 15.73
C VAL A 40 31.42 25.43 16.72
N ALA A 41 31.79 25.44 18.00
CA ALA A 41 30.91 25.04 19.09
C ALA A 41 29.88 26.13 19.42
N THR A 42 28.59 25.79 19.52
CA THR A 42 27.67 26.31 20.55
C THR A 42 26.34 25.53 20.58
N GLY A 43 26.17 24.66 21.57
CA GLY A 43 24.89 24.04 21.93
C GLY A 43 25.08 22.84 22.86
N THR A 44 24.61 22.91 24.10
CA THR A 44 24.73 21.83 25.10
C THR A 44 23.64 20.75 24.92
N GLY A 45 23.53 20.21 23.72
CA GLY A 45 22.92 18.90 23.47
C GLY A 45 24.04 17.88 23.30
N THR A 46 23.87 16.65 23.77
CA THR A 46 24.77 15.56 23.34
C THR A 46 24.55 15.40 21.85
N GLU A 47 25.52 15.82 21.02
CA GLU A 47 25.41 15.66 19.58
C GLU A 47 25.25 14.15 19.26
N PRO A 48 24.25 13.78 18.46
CA PRO A 48 24.05 12.39 18.08
C PRO A 48 25.28 11.85 17.35
N THR A 49 25.60 10.59 17.61
CA THR A 49 26.82 9.98 17.05
C THR A 49 26.61 9.62 15.58
N GLY A 50 27.52 10.07 14.73
CA GLY A 50 27.54 9.77 13.29
C GLY A 50 26.82 10.81 12.43
N ASP A 51 26.82 10.55 11.13
CA ASP A 51 26.17 11.41 10.12
C ASP A 51 24.92 10.70 9.57
N PRO A 52 23.74 11.34 9.55
CA PRO A 52 22.51 10.70 9.09
C PRO A 52 22.55 10.29 7.62
N ALA A 53 23.28 11.03 6.77
CA ALA A 53 23.45 10.64 5.37
C ALA A 53 24.25 9.33 5.22
N SER A 54 25.30 9.17 6.04
CA SER A 54 26.09 7.94 6.14
C SER A 54 25.26 6.74 6.63
N VAL A 55 24.26 6.95 7.51
CA VAL A 55 23.34 5.88 7.95
C VAL A 55 22.51 5.34 6.78
N VAL A 56 21.95 6.24 5.96
CA VAL A 56 21.14 5.85 4.79
C VAL A 56 21.99 5.15 3.72
N GLU A 57 23.18 5.66 3.44
CA GLU A 57 24.13 5.00 2.53
C GLU A 57 24.50 3.59 3.01
N THR A 58 24.81 3.45 4.30
CA THR A 58 25.17 2.15 4.89
C THR A 58 23.99 1.18 4.83
N PHE A 59 22.78 1.66 5.07
CA PHE A 59 21.56 0.85 5.00
C PHE A 59 21.32 0.32 3.59
N LEU A 60 21.36 1.18 2.57
CA LEU A 60 21.16 0.77 1.18
C LEU A 60 22.27 -0.17 0.69
N THR A 61 23.50 0.04 1.15
CA THR A 61 24.63 -0.87 0.85
C THR A 61 24.44 -2.24 1.49
N ALA A 62 24.02 -2.29 2.76
CA ALA A 62 23.71 -3.53 3.45
C ALA A 62 22.53 -4.26 2.79
N ALA A 63 21.47 -3.53 2.43
CA ALA A 63 20.31 -4.05 1.71
C ALA A 63 20.70 -4.68 0.37
N ALA A 64 21.49 -3.97 -0.45
CA ALA A 64 21.97 -4.48 -1.73
C ALA A 64 22.93 -5.68 -1.61
N ALA A 65 23.65 -5.80 -0.49
CA ALA A 65 24.49 -6.94 -0.18
C ALA A 65 23.70 -8.14 0.41
N GLY A 66 22.41 -7.96 0.71
CA GLY A 66 21.61 -8.93 1.45
C GLY A 66 22.03 -9.10 2.92
N ASP A 67 22.78 -8.14 3.47
CA ASP A 67 23.21 -8.12 4.87
C ASP A 67 22.07 -7.61 5.76
N ARG A 68 21.17 -8.53 6.07
CA ARG A 68 19.92 -8.25 6.79
C ARG A 68 20.17 -7.77 8.20
N GLU A 69 21.05 -8.44 8.93
CA GLU A 69 21.39 -8.09 10.31
C GLU A 69 21.90 -6.65 10.36
N ARG A 70 22.79 -6.29 9.44
CA ARG A 70 23.31 -4.92 9.37
C ARG A 70 22.25 -3.89 9.00
N ALA A 71 21.33 -4.23 8.08
CA ALA A 71 20.24 -3.33 7.72
C ALA A 71 19.28 -3.08 8.90
N ILE A 72 18.93 -4.13 9.64
CA ILE A 72 18.08 -4.05 10.84
C ILE A 72 18.72 -3.17 11.91
N GLU A 73 20.02 -3.31 12.15
CA GLU A 73 20.75 -2.48 13.13
C GLU A 73 20.66 -0.98 12.86
N LEU A 74 20.34 -0.56 11.62
CA LEU A 74 20.26 0.85 11.21
C LEU A 74 18.84 1.40 11.29
N LEU A 75 17.84 0.55 11.53
CA LEU A 75 16.46 0.95 11.73
C LEU A 75 16.28 1.54 13.14
N HIS A 76 15.36 2.49 13.23
CA HIS A 76 14.90 3.04 14.50
C HIS A 76 14.11 1.95 15.25
N SER A 77 14.16 1.92 16.58
CA SER A 77 13.38 0.97 17.38
C SER A 77 11.88 1.06 17.11
N ASP A 78 11.36 2.29 16.94
CA ASP A 78 9.99 2.56 16.48
C ASP A 78 9.75 2.35 14.97
N HIS A 79 10.74 1.88 14.19
CA HIS A 79 10.54 1.64 12.75
C HIS A 79 9.44 0.56 12.56
N PRO A 80 8.43 0.79 11.71
CA PRO A 80 7.28 -0.11 11.54
C PRO A 80 7.65 -1.55 11.18
N MET A 81 8.75 -1.72 10.44
CA MET A 81 9.30 -3.03 10.04
C MET A 81 10.46 -3.52 10.94
N HIS A 82 10.73 -2.86 12.07
CA HIS A 82 11.72 -3.35 13.02
C HIS A 82 11.28 -4.72 13.55
N PRO A 83 12.18 -5.70 13.75
CA PRO A 83 11.82 -7.04 14.24
C PRO A 83 10.98 -7.05 15.52
N ASP A 84 11.19 -6.06 16.40
CA ASP A 84 10.43 -5.94 17.65
C ASP A 84 8.98 -5.44 17.44
N ASN A 85 8.68 -4.88 16.27
CA ASN A 85 7.38 -4.29 15.92
C ASN A 85 6.53 -5.17 15.00
N VAL A 86 7.10 -6.25 14.44
CA VAL A 86 6.39 -7.23 13.59
C VAL A 86 6.04 -8.48 14.39
N GLU A 87 4.85 -9.07 14.16
CA GLU A 87 4.46 -10.33 14.84
C GLU A 87 5.17 -11.54 14.20
N ASN A 88 5.42 -12.58 15.04
CA ASN A 88 6.18 -13.78 14.69
C ASN A 88 5.77 -14.38 13.33
N ASP A 89 6.78 -14.76 12.54
CA ASP A 89 6.77 -15.28 11.17
C ASP A 89 6.66 -14.25 10.03
N THR A 90 6.43 -12.96 10.32
CA THR A 90 6.63 -11.90 9.30
C THR A 90 8.12 -11.56 9.19
N GLU A 91 8.81 -12.25 8.30
CA GLU A 91 10.23 -11.99 8.05
C GLU A 91 10.41 -10.58 7.47
N PHE A 92 11.23 -9.75 8.13
CA PHE A 92 11.75 -8.52 7.51
C PHE A 92 12.42 -8.89 6.19
N ARG A 93 11.74 -8.58 5.08
CA ARG A 93 12.24 -8.79 3.73
C ARG A 93 12.84 -7.50 3.24
N LEU A 94 14.15 -7.52 3.03
CA LEU A 94 14.83 -6.52 2.24
C LEU A 94 14.39 -6.72 0.79
N ASP A 95 13.86 -5.67 0.18
CA ASP A 95 13.70 -5.65 -1.26
C ASP A 95 15.09 -5.60 -1.89
N THR A 96 15.55 -6.73 -2.42
CA THR A 96 16.88 -6.86 -3.03
C THR A 96 16.92 -6.46 -4.49
N ASP A 97 15.81 -5.94 -5.05
CA ASP A 97 15.80 -5.38 -6.41
C ASP A 97 16.56 -4.04 -6.52
N ILE A 98 17.23 -3.63 -5.45
CA ILE A 98 18.37 -2.71 -5.51
C ILE A 98 19.52 -3.45 -6.20
N GLY A 99 19.53 -3.47 -7.54
CA GLY A 99 20.63 -4.02 -8.31
C GLY A 99 21.99 -3.49 -7.83
N SER A 100 23.06 -4.26 -8.00
CA SER A 100 24.40 -4.01 -7.42
C SER A 100 24.74 -2.52 -7.31
N VAL A 101 24.77 -2.03 -6.07
CA VAL A 101 25.02 -0.62 -5.79
C VAL A 101 26.53 -0.38 -5.76
N GLU A 102 27.09 0.10 -6.87
CA GLU A 102 28.50 0.50 -6.90
C GLU A 102 28.76 1.79 -6.12
N ARG A 103 27.75 2.66 -6.01
CA ARG A 103 27.79 3.92 -5.27
C ARG A 103 26.38 4.40 -4.94
N VAL A 104 26.17 4.86 -3.71
CA VAL A 104 24.99 5.66 -3.31
C VAL A 104 25.46 7.10 -3.19
N ARG A 105 24.70 8.04 -3.77
CA ARG A 105 24.86 9.46 -3.46
C ARG A 105 23.77 9.86 -2.49
N THR A 106 24.14 10.41 -1.34
CA THR A 106 23.21 10.92 -0.34
C THR A 106 23.30 12.43 -0.22
N ASP A 107 22.16 13.08 -0.02
CA ASP A 107 22.05 14.52 0.15
C ASP A 107 21.03 14.78 1.29
N VAL A 108 21.37 15.62 2.28
CA VAL A 108 20.44 16.03 3.34
C VAL A 108 19.54 17.14 2.82
N GLU A 109 18.25 16.89 2.70
CA GLU A 109 17.30 17.82 2.10
C GLU A 109 16.64 18.73 3.13
N THR A 110 16.29 18.16 4.29
CA THR A 110 15.65 18.90 5.38
C THR A 110 16.40 18.65 6.68
N GLN A 111 16.89 19.72 7.30
CA GLN A 111 17.42 19.70 8.67
C GLN A 111 16.30 20.01 9.66
N ALA A 112 16.32 19.38 10.84
CA ALA A 112 15.29 19.52 11.87
C ALA A 112 13.87 19.24 11.32
N ALA A 113 13.72 18.10 10.66
CA ALA A 113 12.48 17.67 10.02
C ALA A 113 11.35 17.49 11.05
N THR A 114 10.18 18.00 10.69
CA THR A 114 8.95 17.85 11.46
C THR A 114 8.11 16.70 10.91
N ALA A 115 7.03 16.33 11.61
CA ALA A 115 6.05 15.38 11.09
C ALA A 115 5.37 15.88 9.80
N GLU A 116 5.22 17.20 9.63
CA GLU A 116 4.70 17.81 8.41
C GLU A 116 5.71 17.69 7.26
N ASP A 117 7.01 17.85 7.51
CA ASP A 117 8.02 17.62 6.47
C ASP A 117 8.05 16.15 6.04
N ALA A 118 7.89 15.24 7.00
CA ALA A 118 7.92 13.81 6.77
C ALA A 118 6.74 13.29 5.94
N SER A 119 5.60 13.98 5.91
CA SER A 119 4.46 13.60 5.04
C SER A 119 4.81 13.69 3.55
N SER A 120 5.84 14.48 3.21
CA SER A 120 6.40 14.53 1.84
C SER A 120 7.21 13.29 1.45
N ILE A 121 7.54 12.41 2.41
CA ILE A 121 8.13 11.11 2.13
C ILE A 121 6.98 10.18 1.83
N THR A 122 7.08 9.50 0.70
CA THR A 122 6.09 8.52 0.30
C THR A 122 5.84 7.57 1.46
N GLY A 123 4.59 7.46 1.91
CA GLY A 123 4.09 6.35 2.74
C GLY A 123 4.03 6.68 4.22
N THR A 124 4.48 7.87 4.60
CA THR A 124 4.46 8.32 5.98
C THR A 124 3.03 8.34 6.55
N ASP A 125 2.09 9.05 5.92
CA ASP A 125 0.69 9.13 6.41
C ASP A 125 -0.07 7.80 6.29
N TRP A 126 0.50 6.83 5.57
CA TRP A 126 -0.06 5.50 5.47
C TRP A 126 0.29 4.63 6.68
N VAL A 127 1.50 4.81 7.20
CA VAL A 127 2.08 3.94 8.22
C VAL A 127 1.99 4.52 9.63
N PHE A 128 1.96 5.84 9.74
CA PHE A 128 1.80 6.55 11.01
C PHE A 128 0.40 7.15 11.09
N GLU A 129 -0.29 6.95 12.21
CA GLU A 129 -1.60 7.59 12.46
C GLU A 129 -1.45 9.12 12.61
N ASP A 130 -2.56 9.85 12.46
CA ASP A 130 -2.58 11.31 12.61
C ASP A 130 -2.01 11.73 13.97
N GLY A 131 -0.96 12.58 13.96
CA GLY A 131 -0.28 13.07 15.15
C GLY A 131 0.66 12.07 15.84
N GLU A 132 0.69 10.82 15.37
CA GLU A 132 1.57 9.79 15.90
C GLU A 132 3.03 10.12 15.61
N LEU A 133 3.35 10.47 14.37
CA LEU A 133 4.71 10.83 14.00
C LEU A 133 5.20 12.07 14.75
N ALA A 134 4.32 13.04 15.01
CA ALA A 134 4.66 14.19 15.84
C ALA A 134 5.01 13.77 17.28
N THR A 135 4.31 12.75 17.81
CA THR A 135 4.60 12.17 19.12
C THR A 135 5.91 11.39 19.11
N LEU A 136 6.19 10.64 18.04
CA LEU A 136 7.46 9.91 17.88
C LEU A 136 8.63 10.88 17.73
N LEU A 137 8.48 11.99 17.04
CA LEU A 137 9.58 12.94 16.85
C LEU A 137 9.77 13.88 18.05
N ASP A 138 8.89 13.85 19.06
CA ASP A 138 8.98 14.73 20.22
C ASP A 138 10.27 14.48 21.02
N GLY A 139 11.06 15.54 21.19
CA GLY A 139 12.36 15.49 21.88
C GLY A 139 13.48 14.75 21.14
N ARG A 140 13.29 14.41 19.85
CA ARG A 140 14.29 13.75 19.00
C ARG A 140 14.78 14.69 17.90
N ASP A 141 16.04 14.56 17.51
CA ASP A 141 16.52 15.22 16.30
C ASP A 141 16.10 14.37 15.08
N ALA A 142 15.67 15.04 14.01
CA ALA A 142 15.21 14.37 12.80
C ALA A 142 15.66 15.12 11.53
N VAL A 143 15.92 14.37 10.47
CA VAL A 143 16.31 14.90 9.16
C VAL A 143 15.67 14.08 8.02
N ILE A 144 15.53 14.70 6.86
CA ILE A 144 15.16 14.00 5.61
C ILE A 144 16.40 13.92 4.73
N VAL A 145 16.75 12.69 4.36
CA VAL A 145 17.89 12.38 3.51
C VAL A 145 17.39 11.77 2.22
N SER A 146 17.76 12.32 1.07
CA SER A 146 17.60 11.64 -0.21
C SER A 146 18.82 10.81 -0.55
N ALA A 147 18.59 9.69 -1.23
CA ALA A 147 19.63 8.76 -1.62
C ALA A 147 19.38 8.28 -3.05
N ARG A 148 20.40 8.37 -3.91
CA ARG A 148 20.35 7.98 -5.31
C ARG A 148 21.41 6.93 -5.60
N PRO A 149 21.02 5.66 -5.81
CA PRO A 149 21.94 4.65 -6.32
C PRO A 149 22.37 5.01 -7.75
N ALA A 150 23.62 4.74 -8.10
CA ALA A 150 24.15 5.03 -9.44
C ALA A 150 23.52 4.15 -10.55
N SER A 151 22.86 3.05 -10.19
CA SER A 151 22.45 1.93 -11.05
C SER A 151 21.04 2.08 -11.66
N GLY A 152 20.63 3.27 -12.09
CA GLY A 152 19.28 3.50 -12.69
C GLY A 152 18.10 3.07 -11.82
N SER A 153 18.38 2.68 -10.57
CA SER A 153 17.44 2.30 -9.53
C SER A 153 16.71 3.55 -9.07
N PRO A 154 15.49 3.41 -8.53
CA PRO A 154 14.77 4.56 -8.05
C PRO A 154 15.53 5.26 -6.92
N ALA A 155 15.33 6.56 -6.79
CA ALA A 155 15.87 7.30 -5.66
C ALA A 155 15.05 6.99 -4.40
N TYR A 156 15.59 7.27 -3.23
CA TYR A 156 14.94 7.05 -1.94
C TYR A 156 14.90 8.36 -1.17
N ARG A 157 13.86 8.57 -0.37
CA ARG A 157 13.81 9.60 0.68
C ARG A 157 13.61 8.90 2.02
N SER A 158 14.45 9.22 3.00
CA SER A 158 14.46 8.59 4.32
C SER A 158 14.26 9.62 5.41
N LEU A 159 13.32 9.35 6.32
CA LEU A 159 13.24 10.03 7.60
C LEU A 159 14.22 9.36 8.56
N VAL A 160 15.24 10.10 8.98
CA VAL A 160 16.26 9.64 9.92
C VAL A 160 16.07 10.40 11.22
N ALA A 161 15.90 9.68 12.32
CA ALA A 161 15.68 10.25 13.64
C ALA A 161 16.66 9.65 14.66
N THR A 162 16.92 10.38 15.74
CA THR A 162 17.80 9.90 16.81
C THR A 162 17.11 8.88 17.70
N ASP A 163 17.77 7.74 17.90
CA ASP A 163 17.39 6.69 18.85
C ASP A 163 18.60 6.36 19.75
N ASP A 164 18.44 6.44 21.07
CA ASP A 164 19.52 6.27 22.05
C ASP A 164 20.82 7.06 21.74
N GLY A 165 20.68 8.27 21.17
CA GLY A 165 21.80 9.14 20.83
C GLY A 165 22.55 8.79 19.54
N ALA A 166 22.01 7.89 18.72
CA ALA A 166 22.52 7.56 17.39
C ALA A 166 21.45 7.81 16.31
N TRP A 167 21.87 8.19 15.10
CA TRP A 167 20.95 8.34 13.97
C TRP A 167 20.47 6.97 13.46
N ARG A 168 19.16 6.84 13.24
CA ARG A 168 18.50 5.62 12.75
C ARG A 168 17.39 5.95 11.75
N ILE A 169 17.13 5.05 10.81
CA ILE A 169 16.06 5.21 9.82
C ILE A 169 14.73 4.90 10.48
N LEU A 170 13.86 5.91 10.59
CA LEU A 170 12.50 5.77 11.10
C LEU A 170 11.51 5.38 10.00
N TRP A 171 11.72 5.89 8.78
CA TRP A 171 10.92 5.54 7.60
C TRP A 171 11.69 5.78 6.30
N GLN A 172 11.39 5.02 5.25
CA GLN A 172 11.98 5.19 3.92
C GLN A 172 10.92 4.96 2.82
N GLY A 173 10.87 5.88 1.85
CA GLY A 173 10.05 5.78 0.64
C GLY A 173 10.91 5.86 -0.63
N ILE A 174 10.35 5.37 -1.74
CA ILE A 174 10.97 5.33 -3.08
C ILE A 174 10.47 6.52 -3.94
N GLU A 175 11.30 7.11 -4.79
CA GLU A 175 10.96 8.04 -5.89
C GLU A 175 10.89 7.24 -7.21
N THR A 176 9.71 7.10 -7.83
CA THR A 176 9.58 6.34 -9.09
C THR A 176 9.27 7.24 -10.30
N GLY A 177 9.85 6.96 -11.46
CA GLY A 177 9.47 7.61 -12.71
C GLY A 177 8.25 6.94 -13.37
N SER A 178 7.40 7.74 -14.03
CA SER A 178 6.12 7.35 -14.62
C SER A 178 6.22 6.16 -15.59
N ALA A 179 5.40 5.12 -15.39
CA ALA A 179 5.19 4.00 -16.32
C ALA A 179 4.02 4.30 -17.28
N SER A 180 4.01 3.68 -18.46
CA SER A 180 3.03 3.92 -19.53
C SER A 180 1.60 3.47 -19.18
N ASP A 181 0.60 4.27 -19.59
CA ASP A 181 -0.83 4.05 -19.34
C ASP A 181 -1.38 2.71 -19.88
N PRO A 182 -2.14 1.95 -19.07
CA PRO A 182 -2.93 0.82 -19.54
C PRO A 182 -4.22 1.23 -20.29
N PRO A 183 -4.96 0.29 -20.92
CA PRO A 183 -6.13 0.61 -21.74
C PRO A 183 -7.36 1.02 -20.92
N ALA A 184 -8.04 2.11 -21.31
CA ALA A 184 -9.22 2.70 -20.65
C ALA A 184 -10.29 1.68 -20.20
N LEU A 185 -10.80 1.85 -18.98
CA LEU A 185 -11.90 1.04 -18.44
C LEU A 185 -13.28 1.38 -19.04
N HIS A 186 -14.19 0.40 -18.95
CA HIS A 186 -15.64 0.50 -19.20
C HIS A 186 -16.31 1.58 -18.34
N PRO A 187 -17.58 1.98 -18.55
CA PRO A 187 -18.29 2.98 -17.71
C PRO A 187 -18.73 2.45 -16.33
N ARG A 188 -18.75 3.32 -15.30
CA ARG A 188 -19.20 2.98 -13.92
C ARG A 188 -20.71 2.75 -13.93
N ILE A 189 -21.18 1.65 -13.35
CA ILE A 189 -22.60 1.27 -13.34
C ILE A 189 -23.24 1.52 -11.98
N VAL A 190 -22.64 0.97 -10.92
CA VAL A 190 -23.07 1.22 -9.53
C VAL A 190 -22.32 2.44 -9.01
N ASP A 191 -23.08 3.40 -8.46
CA ASP A 191 -22.51 4.57 -7.80
C ASP A 191 -22.38 4.32 -6.30
N GLU A 192 -23.45 3.81 -5.67
CA GLU A 192 -23.51 3.65 -4.23
C GLU A 192 -24.50 2.55 -3.86
N VAL A 193 -24.24 1.84 -2.76
CA VAL A 193 -25.17 0.90 -2.16
C VAL A 193 -25.38 1.29 -0.70
N THR A 194 -26.64 1.53 -0.33
CA THR A 194 -27.01 1.89 1.05
C THR A 194 -27.84 0.76 1.65
N PHE A 195 -27.47 0.34 2.85
CA PHE A 195 -28.21 -0.65 3.62
C PHE A 195 -29.09 0.06 4.65
N ALA A 196 -30.33 -0.39 4.79
CA ALA A 196 -31.19 0.09 5.87
C ALA A 196 -30.63 -0.35 7.23
N ASP A 197 -30.83 0.50 8.25
CA ASP A 197 -30.33 0.26 9.62
C ASP A 197 -30.85 -1.06 10.24
N ASP A 198 -32.00 -1.55 9.78
CA ASP A 198 -32.58 -2.81 10.25
C ASP A 198 -32.05 -4.05 9.48
N GLY A 199 -31.16 -3.84 8.50
CA GLY A 199 -30.53 -4.88 7.70
C GLY A 199 -31.47 -5.58 6.71
N ARG A 200 -32.70 -5.08 6.51
CA ARG A 200 -33.73 -5.79 5.73
C ARG A 200 -33.88 -5.34 4.28
N SER A 201 -33.18 -4.29 3.89
CA SER A 201 -33.21 -3.81 2.51
C SER A 201 -31.91 -3.14 2.13
N ALA A 202 -31.55 -3.24 0.86
CA ALA A 202 -30.51 -2.44 0.24
C ALA A 202 -31.09 -1.61 -0.91
N GLU A 203 -30.65 -0.37 -1.01
CA GLU A 203 -30.85 0.48 -2.19
C GLU A 203 -29.54 0.56 -2.97
N VAL A 204 -29.57 0.16 -4.23
CA VAL A 204 -28.46 0.28 -5.19
C VAL A 204 -28.74 1.48 -6.08
N ARG A 205 -27.91 2.51 -5.96
CA ARG A 205 -27.95 3.71 -6.78
C ARG A 205 -27.01 3.56 -7.97
N PHE A 206 -27.53 3.82 -9.18
CA PHE A 206 -26.76 3.75 -10.41
C PHE A 206 -26.08 5.08 -10.74
N ALA A 207 -24.93 4.99 -11.40
CA ALA A 207 -24.23 6.16 -11.89
C ALA A 207 -25.01 6.80 -13.05
N GLY A 208 -25.05 8.14 -13.10
CA GLY A 208 -25.68 8.86 -14.22
C GLY A 208 -24.99 8.62 -15.57
N SER A 209 -23.78 8.07 -15.55
CA SER A 209 -23.01 7.65 -16.73
C SER A 209 -23.19 6.16 -17.09
N ALA A 210 -24.04 5.42 -16.36
CA ALA A 210 -24.25 4.01 -16.62
C ALA A 210 -24.78 3.79 -18.05
N PRO A 211 -24.23 2.83 -18.81
CA PRO A 211 -24.67 2.58 -20.17
C PRO A 211 -26.08 1.98 -20.19
N GLU A 212 -26.77 2.13 -21.31
CA GLU A 212 -28.01 1.40 -21.59
C GLU A 212 -27.74 -0.11 -21.60
N GLY A 213 -28.60 -0.88 -20.95
CA GLY A 213 -28.45 -2.32 -20.82
C GLY A 213 -29.11 -2.86 -19.57
N LEU A 214 -29.51 -4.14 -19.63
CA LEU A 214 -30.15 -4.82 -18.51
C LEU A 214 -29.20 -4.95 -17.31
N VAL A 215 -29.53 -4.24 -16.23
CA VAL A 215 -28.95 -4.39 -14.90
C VAL A 215 -29.93 -5.16 -14.03
N THR A 216 -29.41 -6.10 -13.24
CA THR A 216 -30.16 -6.91 -12.28
C THR A 216 -29.50 -6.80 -10.92
N VAL A 217 -30.26 -6.37 -9.92
CA VAL A 217 -29.89 -6.37 -8.51
C VAL A 217 -30.60 -7.54 -7.85
N ARG A 218 -29.87 -8.35 -7.11
CA ARG A 218 -30.41 -9.55 -6.46
C ARG A 218 -29.89 -9.68 -5.04
N SER A 219 -30.75 -10.15 -4.13
CA SER A 219 -30.37 -10.75 -2.86
C SER A 219 -30.30 -12.28 -2.97
N THR A 220 -29.34 -12.90 -2.30
CA THR A 220 -29.07 -14.33 -2.47
C THR A 220 -29.86 -15.21 -1.52
N VAL A 221 -30.01 -14.78 -0.26
CA VAL A 221 -30.69 -15.53 0.80
C VAL A 221 -32.17 -15.20 0.82
N ALA A 222 -32.54 -13.91 0.85
CA ALA A 222 -33.94 -13.49 0.73
C ALA A 222 -34.53 -13.83 -0.65
N GLY A 223 -33.69 -13.90 -1.68
CA GLY A 223 -34.06 -14.31 -3.03
C GLY A 223 -34.87 -13.27 -3.81
N ASP A 224 -34.80 -12.00 -3.40
CA ASP A 224 -35.42 -10.89 -4.09
C ASP A 224 -34.56 -10.45 -5.29
N GLU A 225 -35.21 -10.03 -6.37
CA GLU A 225 -34.53 -9.66 -7.61
C GLU A 225 -35.31 -8.57 -8.36
N VAL A 226 -34.61 -7.50 -8.72
CA VAL A 226 -35.16 -6.38 -9.47
C VAL A 226 -34.23 -6.02 -10.62
N SER A 227 -34.78 -5.65 -11.77
CA SER A 227 -33.99 -5.31 -12.95
C SER A 227 -34.49 -4.04 -13.66
N ALA A 228 -33.58 -3.37 -14.36
CA ALA A 228 -33.85 -2.20 -15.20
C ALA A 228 -33.03 -2.26 -16.49
N GLU A 229 -33.61 -1.81 -17.61
CA GLU A 229 -32.91 -1.76 -18.92
C GLU A 229 -32.13 -0.44 -19.12
N SER A 230 -32.50 0.60 -18.37
CA SER A 230 -31.92 1.94 -18.45
C SER A 230 -31.52 2.40 -17.05
N PRO A 231 -30.38 1.91 -16.50
CA PRO A 231 -30.00 2.16 -15.11
C PRO A 231 -29.83 3.65 -14.79
N ALA A 232 -29.23 4.42 -15.70
CA ALA A 232 -29.05 5.86 -15.51
C ALA A 232 -30.39 6.62 -15.41
N GLU A 233 -31.41 6.22 -16.18
CA GLU A 233 -32.75 6.82 -16.10
C GLU A 233 -33.53 6.35 -14.87
N THR A 234 -33.32 5.11 -14.46
CA THR A 234 -33.99 4.50 -13.29
C THR A 234 -33.48 5.11 -11.99
N GLY A 235 -32.18 5.43 -11.91
CA GLY A 235 -31.57 6.09 -10.76
C GLY A 235 -31.22 5.13 -9.62
N SER A 236 -32.18 4.38 -9.08
CA SER A 236 -31.93 3.37 -8.05
C SER A 236 -32.91 2.18 -8.12
N LEU A 237 -32.48 1.03 -7.59
CA LEU A 237 -33.31 -0.14 -7.34
C LEU A 237 -33.13 -0.58 -5.89
N ALA A 238 -34.20 -1.07 -5.27
CA ALA A 238 -34.16 -1.63 -3.93
C ALA A 238 -34.47 -3.13 -3.97
N VAL A 239 -33.82 -3.89 -3.08
CA VAL A 239 -34.09 -5.31 -2.83
C VAL A 239 -34.26 -5.58 -1.35
N ASP A 240 -35.12 -6.54 -1.02
CA ASP A 240 -35.25 -7.09 0.32
C ASP A 240 -34.09 -8.03 0.66
N LEU A 241 -33.63 -7.99 1.91
CA LEU A 241 -32.50 -8.76 2.44
C LEU A 241 -32.91 -9.61 3.64
N ASP A 242 -32.18 -10.71 3.84
CA ASP A 242 -32.21 -11.43 5.12
C ASP A 242 -31.38 -10.68 6.19
N PRO A 243 -31.99 -10.27 7.32
CA PRO A 243 -31.29 -9.50 8.35
C PRO A 243 -30.22 -10.31 9.10
N ASP A 244 -30.24 -11.64 9.05
CA ASP A 244 -29.21 -12.48 9.68
C ASP A 244 -27.91 -12.50 8.84
N GLY A 245 -28.02 -12.16 7.55
CA GLY A 245 -26.93 -12.03 6.59
C GLY A 245 -27.37 -12.42 5.18
N ASP A 246 -27.05 -11.57 4.20
CA ASP A 246 -27.34 -11.78 2.79
C ASP A 246 -26.15 -11.35 1.92
N GLU A 247 -26.27 -11.48 0.61
CA GLU A 247 -25.38 -10.92 -0.39
C GLU A 247 -26.20 -10.11 -1.39
N VAL A 248 -25.81 -8.85 -1.59
CA VAL A 248 -26.30 -8.03 -2.71
C VAL A 248 -25.35 -8.23 -3.88
N ALA A 249 -25.88 -8.75 -4.98
CA ALA A 249 -25.15 -8.94 -6.23
C ALA A 249 -25.79 -8.12 -7.35
N VAL A 250 -24.97 -7.37 -8.09
CA VAL A 250 -25.38 -6.61 -9.26
C VAL A 250 -24.72 -7.20 -10.51
N THR A 251 -25.55 -7.63 -11.45
CA THR A 251 -25.11 -8.09 -12.78
C THR A 251 -25.55 -7.11 -13.83
N ALA A 252 -24.66 -6.76 -14.76
CA ALA A 252 -24.96 -5.82 -15.83
C ALA A 252 -24.43 -6.33 -17.17
N THR A 253 -25.02 -5.84 -18.27
CA THR A 253 -24.46 -6.03 -19.60
C THR A 253 -23.36 -4.99 -19.87
N VAL A 254 -22.13 -5.45 -20.02
CA VAL A 254 -20.96 -4.62 -20.35
C VAL A 254 -20.37 -5.16 -21.65
N ASP A 255 -20.26 -4.31 -22.68
CA ASP A 255 -19.84 -4.66 -24.05
C ASP A 255 -20.57 -5.85 -24.68
N GLY A 256 -21.86 -5.99 -24.34
CA GLY A 256 -22.70 -7.06 -24.86
C GLY A 256 -22.60 -8.37 -24.09
N GLU A 257 -21.80 -8.45 -23.02
CA GLU A 257 -21.70 -9.61 -22.14
C GLU A 257 -22.29 -9.30 -20.76
N ARG A 258 -23.08 -10.24 -20.20
CA ARG A 258 -23.59 -10.12 -18.83
C ARG A 258 -22.52 -10.57 -17.84
N ARG A 259 -22.09 -9.70 -16.94
CA ARG A 259 -21.09 -10.00 -15.91
C ARG A 259 -21.43 -9.34 -14.56
N PRO A 260 -20.95 -9.90 -13.44
CA PRO A 260 -21.06 -9.24 -12.14
C PRO A 260 -20.23 -7.95 -12.15
N VAL A 261 -20.80 -6.87 -11.63
CA VAL A 261 -20.16 -5.54 -11.55
C VAL A 261 -20.12 -4.99 -10.12
N TYR A 262 -20.88 -5.61 -9.22
CA TYR A 262 -20.81 -5.33 -7.79
C TYR A 262 -21.28 -6.56 -7.00
N ARG A 263 -20.64 -6.81 -5.86
CA ARG A 263 -21.04 -7.84 -4.88
C ARG A 263 -20.64 -7.36 -3.48
N GLN A 264 -21.53 -7.53 -2.51
CA GLN A 264 -21.20 -7.32 -1.10
C GLN A 264 -22.07 -8.21 -0.18
N ARG A 265 -21.42 -8.87 0.79
CA ARG A 265 -22.09 -9.56 1.90
C ARG A 265 -22.51 -8.60 3.01
N THR A 266 -23.60 -8.92 3.70
CA THR A 266 -24.22 -8.07 4.73
C THR A 266 -24.34 -8.78 6.08
N GLY A 267 -24.73 -8.02 7.11
CA GLY A 267 -24.99 -8.55 8.45
C GLY A 267 -23.76 -9.23 9.04
N THR A 268 -23.95 -10.42 9.61
CA THR A 268 -22.87 -11.20 10.23
C THR A 268 -21.93 -11.85 9.21
N MET A 269 -22.29 -11.86 7.92
CA MET A 269 -21.47 -12.41 6.84
C MET A 269 -20.57 -11.36 6.18
N ARG A 270 -20.69 -10.09 6.59
CA ARG A 270 -19.93 -8.99 6.00
C ARG A 270 -18.44 -9.15 6.31
N ILE A 271 -17.62 -9.08 5.26
CA ILE A 271 -16.15 -9.17 5.35
C ILE A 271 -15.50 -7.84 4.99
N VAL A 272 -15.99 -7.16 3.96
CA VAL A 272 -15.51 -5.82 3.57
C VAL A 272 -16.46 -4.77 4.16
N ASP A 273 -15.91 -3.87 4.97
CA ASP A 273 -16.66 -2.76 5.55
C ASP A 273 -16.63 -1.56 4.60
N GLU A 274 -15.45 -1.14 4.17
CA GLU A 274 -15.29 0.07 3.37
C GLU A 274 -14.11 -0.08 2.41
N ILE A 275 -14.19 0.58 1.26
CA ILE A 275 -13.05 0.75 0.37
C ILE A 275 -12.73 2.23 0.25
N ARG A 276 -11.49 2.61 0.61
CA ARG A 276 -11.00 3.99 0.52
C ARG A 276 -9.94 4.08 -0.56
N VAL A 277 -10.15 4.97 -1.54
CA VAL A 277 -9.17 5.23 -2.58
C VAL A 277 -8.29 6.41 -2.16
N ARG A 278 -6.97 6.25 -2.35
CA ARG A 278 -6.00 7.33 -2.24
C ARG A 278 -5.37 7.55 -3.61
N VAL A 279 -5.59 8.75 -4.13
CA VAL A 279 -4.80 9.30 -5.24
C VAL A 279 -3.55 9.92 -4.63
N PRO A 280 -2.35 9.59 -5.12
CA PRO A 280 -1.16 10.26 -4.65
C PRO A 280 -1.15 11.71 -5.14
N ASP A 281 -0.66 12.63 -4.30
CA ASP A 281 -0.48 14.03 -4.68
C ASP A 281 0.64 14.22 -5.72
N ASP A 282 1.49 13.20 -5.88
CA ASP A 282 2.56 13.12 -6.88
C ASP A 282 2.35 11.88 -7.77
N GLU A 283 2.28 12.12 -9.09
CA GLU A 283 2.16 11.07 -10.12
C GLU A 283 3.34 10.08 -10.10
N ASN A 284 4.45 10.43 -9.44
CA ASN A 284 5.65 9.63 -9.28
C ASN A 284 5.69 8.78 -8.01
N ASN A 285 4.57 8.71 -7.27
CA ASN A 285 4.47 7.88 -6.09
C ASN A 285 4.63 6.38 -6.46
N PRO A 286 5.59 5.63 -5.86
CA PRO A 286 5.83 4.21 -6.13
C PRO A 286 4.61 3.31 -5.98
N TRP A 287 3.63 3.70 -5.17
CA TRP A 287 2.40 2.92 -4.98
C TRP A 287 1.28 3.33 -5.92
N GLY A 288 1.46 4.38 -6.73
CA GLY A 288 0.42 4.93 -7.60
C GLY A 288 -0.87 5.24 -6.83
N THR A 289 -2.00 5.13 -7.51
CA THR A 289 -3.30 5.14 -6.84
C THR A 289 -3.48 3.84 -6.07
N THR A 290 -3.93 3.92 -4.82
CA THR A 290 -4.12 2.73 -3.98
C THR A 290 -5.53 2.69 -3.44
N ALA A 291 -6.00 1.49 -3.14
CA ALA A 291 -7.23 1.25 -2.42
C ALA A 291 -6.95 0.52 -1.11
N ARG A 292 -7.51 1.05 -0.02
CA ARG A 292 -7.58 0.40 1.27
C ARG A 292 -8.90 -0.33 1.39
N VAL A 293 -8.86 -1.64 1.38
CA VAL A 293 -10.01 -2.51 1.68
C VAL A 293 -10.06 -2.69 3.19
N VAL A 294 -10.93 -1.94 3.87
CA VAL A 294 -11.19 -2.05 5.30
C VAL A 294 -12.06 -3.27 5.56
N LEU A 295 -11.63 -4.11 6.49
CA LEU A 295 -12.31 -5.35 6.81
C LEU A 295 -13.25 -5.14 8.00
N ALA A 296 -14.40 -5.77 7.95
CA ALA A 296 -15.28 -5.91 9.10
C ALA A 296 -14.60 -6.79 10.16
N ASP A 297 -15.13 -6.78 11.39
CA ASP A 297 -14.66 -7.69 12.43
C ASP A 297 -15.19 -9.11 12.12
N PHE A 298 -14.29 -10.00 11.68
CA PHE A 298 -14.60 -11.40 11.41
C PHE A 298 -13.42 -12.30 11.79
N GLU A 299 -13.71 -13.53 12.21
CA GLU A 299 -12.70 -14.53 12.53
C GLU A 299 -12.71 -15.63 11.46
N SER A 300 -11.55 -15.91 10.88
CA SER A 300 -11.35 -16.96 9.90
C SER A 300 -9.89 -17.38 9.91
N ASP A 301 -9.65 -18.69 9.96
CA ASP A 301 -8.32 -19.31 9.83
C ASP A 301 -7.87 -19.46 8.37
N GLY A 302 -8.71 -19.05 7.41
CA GLY A 302 -8.44 -19.12 5.97
C GLY A 302 -7.51 -18.02 5.46
N SER A 303 -7.52 -17.79 4.15
CA SER A 303 -6.81 -16.67 3.52
C SER A 303 -7.77 -15.69 2.87
N LEU A 304 -7.45 -14.40 2.93
CA LEU A 304 -8.20 -13.36 2.23
C LEU A 304 -7.29 -12.67 1.22
N ARG A 305 -7.66 -12.70 -0.05
CA ARG A 305 -6.94 -12.04 -1.15
C ARG A 305 -7.77 -10.89 -1.69
N ALA A 306 -7.19 -9.69 -1.77
CA ALA A 306 -7.76 -8.56 -2.49
C ALA A 306 -6.90 -8.30 -3.74
N GLU A 307 -7.55 -8.18 -4.90
CA GLU A 307 -6.90 -8.01 -6.20
C GLU A 307 -7.59 -6.90 -7.00
N ALA A 308 -6.78 -6.13 -7.73
CA ALA A 308 -7.18 -5.12 -8.68
C ALA A 308 -7.03 -5.67 -10.11
N THR A 309 -8.14 -5.69 -10.84
CA THR A 309 -8.22 -6.34 -12.17
C THR A 309 -7.36 -5.71 -13.26
N ARG A 310 -7.09 -4.40 -13.22
CA ARG A 310 -6.37 -3.68 -14.29
C ARG A 310 -4.91 -3.44 -13.91
N SER A 311 -4.65 -2.89 -12.72
CA SER A 311 -3.27 -2.70 -12.26
C SER A 311 -2.54 -4.03 -12.03
N GLY A 312 -3.30 -5.11 -11.78
CA GLY A 312 -2.76 -6.39 -11.33
C GLY A 312 -2.23 -6.37 -9.89
N GLY A 313 -2.46 -5.27 -9.17
CA GLY A 313 -2.10 -5.16 -7.76
C GLY A 313 -2.87 -6.18 -6.95
N GLU A 314 -2.20 -6.88 -6.05
CA GLU A 314 -2.86 -7.83 -5.17
C GLU A 314 -2.16 -7.91 -3.81
N ASN A 315 -2.93 -8.28 -2.79
CA ASN A 315 -2.41 -8.61 -1.48
C ASN A 315 -3.23 -9.74 -0.86
N THR A 316 -2.54 -10.62 -0.13
CA THR A 316 -3.15 -11.75 0.58
C THR A 316 -2.78 -11.69 2.05
N ILE A 317 -3.75 -11.96 2.93
CA ILE A 317 -3.56 -12.08 4.37
C ILE A 317 -3.93 -13.49 4.84
N GLU A 318 -3.10 -14.04 5.72
CA GLU A 318 -3.26 -15.35 6.34
C GLU A 318 -2.84 -15.27 7.82
N PRO A 319 -3.72 -15.63 8.78
CA PRO A 319 -5.13 -15.95 8.59
C PRO A 319 -5.97 -14.72 8.14
N ALA A 320 -7.13 -14.95 7.52
CA ALA A 320 -7.99 -13.90 6.97
C ALA A 320 -8.45 -12.86 8.01
N GLY A 321 -8.60 -13.26 9.27
CA GLY A 321 -8.91 -12.35 10.39
C GLY A 321 -7.69 -11.65 11.01
N ALA A 322 -6.47 -11.78 10.45
CA ALA A 322 -5.25 -11.25 11.06
C ALA A 322 -5.11 -9.72 10.94
N ALA A 323 -5.78 -9.10 9.98
CA ALA A 323 -5.63 -7.68 9.65
C ALA A 323 -6.98 -6.97 9.63
N ASN A 324 -6.95 -5.66 9.94
CA ASN A 324 -8.14 -4.81 9.85
C ASN A 324 -8.34 -4.20 8.44
N TYR A 325 -7.35 -4.35 7.56
CA TYR A 325 -7.41 -3.86 6.19
C TYR A 325 -6.38 -4.55 5.28
N VAL A 326 -6.62 -4.48 3.98
CA VAL A 326 -5.70 -4.87 2.91
C VAL A 326 -5.48 -3.70 1.97
N VAL A 327 -4.26 -3.53 1.46
CA VAL A 327 -3.88 -2.45 0.55
C VAL A 327 -3.71 -3.04 -0.83
N VAL A 328 -4.29 -2.42 -1.85
CA VAL A 328 -4.13 -2.88 -3.23
C VAL A 328 -3.81 -1.68 -4.08
N GLN A 329 -2.74 -1.77 -4.88
CA GLN A 329 -2.48 -0.77 -5.91
C GLN A 329 -3.56 -0.88 -6.98
N ILE A 330 -4.14 0.25 -7.39
CA ILE A 330 -5.20 0.31 -8.40
C ILE A 330 -4.79 1.27 -9.51
N ASP A 331 -5.44 1.15 -10.66
CA ASP A 331 -5.26 2.11 -11.73
C ASP A 331 -6.00 3.43 -11.43
N ALA A 332 -5.37 4.57 -11.75
CA ALA A 332 -5.90 5.91 -11.48
C ALA A 332 -7.12 6.26 -12.34
N GLU A 333 -7.31 5.61 -13.49
CA GLU A 333 -8.51 5.73 -14.31
C GLU A 333 -9.67 4.85 -13.80
N GLY A 334 -9.41 4.15 -12.70
CA GLY A 334 -10.30 3.23 -12.01
C GLY A 334 -9.85 1.78 -12.12
N ASP A 335 -10.36 0.94 -11.22
CA ASP A 335 -10.13 -0.51 -11.22
C ASP A 335 -11.37 -1.24 -10.67
N GLU A 336 -11.47 -2.55 -10.90
CA GLU A 336 -12.37 -3.41 -10.14
C GLU A 336 -11.56 -4.11 -9.05
N LEU A 337 -11.94 -3.90 -7.79
CA LEU A 337 -11.40 -4.65 -6.67
C LEU A 337 -12.24 -5.89 -6.43
N VAL A 338 -11.56 -7.03 -6.34
CA VAL A 338 -12.14 -8.34 -6.08
C VAL A 338 -11.53 -8.87 -4.80
N VAL A 339 -12.37 -9.18 -3.82
CA VAL A 339 -11.94 -9.78 -2.56
C VAL A 339 -12.41 -11.22 -2.52
N THR A 340 -11.47 -12.15 -2.35
CA THR A 340 -11.70 -13.59 -2.31
C THR A 340 -11.30 -14.14 -0.96
N LEU A 341 -12.21 -14.86 -0.31
CA LEU A 341 -11.95 -15.64 0.89
C LEU A 341 -11.68 -17.10 0.49
N THR A 342 -10.63 -17.70 1.03
CA THR A 342 -10.32 -19.12 0.84
C THR A 342 -10.31 -19.84 2.18
N GLU A 343 -11.22 -20.78 2.35
CA GLU A 343 -11.41 -21.58 3.56
C GLU A 343 -11.65 -23.04 3.20
N ASP A 344 -11.13 -23.98 3.99
CA ASP A 344 -11.33 -25.42 3.82
C ASP A 344 -11.05 -25.95 2.39
N GLY A 345 -10.13 -25.30 1.67
CA GLY A 345 -9.75 -25.63 0.30
C GLY A 345 -10.73 -25.16 -0.78
N GLY A 346 -11.77 -24.39 -0.42
CA GLY A 346 -12.64 -23.66 -1.34
C GLY A 346 -12.32 -22.16 -1.35
N SER A 347 -12.47 -21.52 -2.51
CA SER A 347 -12.33 -20.07 -2.66
C SER A 347 -13.64 -19.45 -3.13
N GLU A 348 -14.00 -18.32 -2.56
CA GLU A 348 -15.23 -17.59 -2.87
C GLU A 348 -14.98 -16.09 -2.94
N GLU A 349 -15.48 -15.44 -4.00
CA GLU A 349 -15.48 -13.98 -4.11
C GLU A 349 -16.55 -13.41 -3.17
N VAL A 350 -16.11 -12.68 -2.14
CA VAL A 350 -16.96 -12.12 -1.07
C VAL A 350 -17.25 -10.64 -1.24
N HIS A 351 -16.47 -9.95 -2.08
CA HIS A 351 -16.72 -8.56 -2.46
C HIS A 351 -16.22 -8.30 -3.89
N ARG A 352 -16.96 -7.47 -4.62
CA ARG A 352 -16.52 -6.88 -5.87
C ARG A 352 -17.05 -5.47 -5.96
N GLU A 353 -16.17 -4.52 -6.26
CA GLU A 353 -16.57 -3.14 -6.44
C GLU A 353 -15.63 -2.43 -7.40
N ARG A 354 -16.21 -1.57 -8.23
CA ARG A 354 -15.42 -0.65 -9.01
C ARG A 354 -14.99 0.53 -8.15
N VAL A 355 -13.69 0.74 -8.10
CA VAL A 355 -13.08 1.90 -7.47
C VAL A 355 -12.63 2.90 -8.53
N SER A 356 -12.81 4.18 -8.21
CA SER A 356 -12.25 5.30 -8.95
C SER A 356 -11.83 6.34 -7.93
N PRO A 357 -10.68 7.00 -8.14
CA PRO A 357 -10.35 8.29 -7.54
C PRO A 357 -11.49 9.29 -7.39
#